data_AF-A0A3S2MZV3-F1
#
_entry.id   AF-A0A3S2MZV3-F1
#
_cell.length_a   1.000
_cell.length_b   1.000
_cell.length_c   1.000
_cell.angle_alpha   90.00
_cell.angle_beta   90.00
_cell.angle_gamma   90.00
#
_symmetry.space_group_name_H-M   'P 1'
#
loop_
_entity.id
_entity.type
_entity.pdbx_description
1 polymer ?
#
loop_
_entity_poly.entity_id
_entity_poly.type
_entity_poly.pdbx_seq_one_letter_code
_entity_poly.pdbx_strand_id
1 'polypeptide(L)'
;MIGEVWLVHTGSGVMWAKKLGKQLGNPTKSIAGWLVSKLFKTRNKVLEENAVQLCGIQPGDTVLELGHGPGLGLESAVKLLTGPTGHLIGVDYSEYMHQMAKERMKDLLATGKVTLHHCDVAAMPVTDNSVDKVFHCNCYYFWPDQKKAALEIHRVMKPGGLMVSTLRLAHVAVLGAKGVMPGDNWHPEAYMSALRDSGFTDFNVQKVVQSVKMQRASRLKRELQMLSTEPPPGITCWQNDEQIDDLRAQIVGGSGTPYEGGLFSLEIKVPERYPFEPPNIRFLTQIYHPNIDNSGRICHDALKLPPKGAWRPSLNISTVLTSIQLLMAEPNPDDPLMADISSEFKYNKQVYLEKARKATQEHAVQKTARVGDDNKENTPVPKPSSRKRDLQQGPSGDPPKRTCT
;
A
#
# COMPACT_ATOMS: atom_id res chain seq x y z
N MET A 1 -21.10 -24.25 58.36
CA MET A 1 -19.66 -24.39 58.07
C MET A 1 -19.37 -23.74 56.73
N ILE A 2 -18.21 -23.09 56.67
CA ILE A 2 -17.74 -22.09 55.73
C ILE A 2 -17.47 -22.68 54.34
N GLY A 3 -17.54 -21.83 53.32
CA GLY A 3 -16.81 -21.99 52.06
C GLY A 3 -16.46 -20.63 51.47
N GLU A 4 -15.53 -19.89 52.09
CA GLU A 4 -14.89 -18.73 51.48
C GLU A 4 -14.13 -19.17 50.23
N VAL A 5 -14.46 -18.57 49.08
CA VAL A 5 -13.70 -18.75 47.84
C VAL A 5 -12.55 -17.76 47.86
N TRP A 6 -11.35 -18.24 48.16
CA TRP A 6 -10.12 -17.48 48.05
C TRP A 6 -9.65 -17.50 46.59
N LEU A 7 -9.81 -16.38 45.90
CA LEU A 7 -9.21 -16.16 44.57
C LEU A 7 -7.75 -15.71 44.78
N VAL A 8 -6.85 -16.69 44.88
CA VAL A 8 -5.40 -16.44 44.93
C VAL A 8 -4.94 -16.02 43.53
N HIS A 9 -4.91 -14.71 43.27
CA HIS A 9 -4.29 -14.17 42.07
C HIS A 9 -2.77 -14.13 42.28
N THR A 10 -2.01 -14.94 41.53
CA THR A 10 -0.55 -14.96 41.60
C THR A 10 -0.02 -13.59 41.11
N GLY A 11 0.50 -12.78 42.03
CA GLY A 11 0.86 -11.37 41.80
C GLY A 11 1.92 -11.10 40.72
N SER A 12 2.60 -12.13 40.20
CA SER A 12 3.61 -12.00 39.16
C SER A 12 3.02 -11.61 37.79
N GLY A 13 1.84 -12.12 37.43
CA GLY A 13 1.19 -11.84 36.14
C GLY A 13 0.71 -10.38 36.00
N VAL A 14 0.10 -9.84 37.06
CA VAL A 14 -0.38 -8.44 37.11
C VAL A 14 0.78 -7.46 37.10
N MET A 15 1.85 -7.76 37.84
CA MET A 15 3.02 -6.90 37.90
C MET A 15 3.73 -6.82 36.54
N TRP A 16 3.80 -7.94 35.82
CA TRP A 16 4.35 -7.98 34.46
C TRP A 16 3.47 -7.23 33.46
N ALA A 17 2.14 -7.40 33.51
CA ALA A 17 1.19 -6.68 32.66
C ALA A 17 1.26 -5.16 32.85
N LYS A 18 1.30 -4.68 34.11
CA LYS A 18 1.47 -3.25 34.43
C LYS A 18 2.80 -2.69 33.92
N LYS A 19 3.89 -3.45 34.05
CA LYS A 19 5.22 -3.04 33.54
C LYS A 19 5.24 -2.94 32.02
N LEU A 20 4.56 -3.87 31.33
CA LEU A 20 4.38 -3.83 29.88
C LEU A 20 3.53 -2.62 29.45
N GLY A 21 2.42 -2.34 30.14
CA GLY A 21 1.59 -1.15 29.90
C GLY A 21 2.37 0.16 30.00
N LYS A 22 3.18 0.30 31.05
CA LYS A 22 4.06 1.47 31.23
C LYS A 22 5.06 1.62 30.08
N GLN A 23 5.62 0.52 29.57
CA GLN A 23 6.53 0.55 28.43
C GLN A 23 5.83 0.80 27.09
N LEU A 24 4.54 0.48 26.95
CA LEU A 24 3.76 0.83 25.75
C LEU A 24 3.41 2.32 25.71
N GLY A 25 3.10 2.92 26.87
CA GLY A 25 2.73 4.34 26.97
C GLY A 25 3.89 5.31 27.15
N ASN A 26 4.97 4.89 27.82
CA ASN A 26 6.20 5.69 27.95
C ASN A 26 7.45 4.79 27.79
N PRO A 27 7.82 4.45 26.54
CA PRO A 27 9.00 3.66 26.23
C PRO A 27 10.29 4.37 26.68
N THR A 28 11.27 3.60 27.16
CA THR A 28 12.59 4.12 27.57
C THR A 28 13.71 3.55 26.69
N LYS A 29 14.92 4.13 26.76
CA LYS A 29 16.16 3.59 26.14
C LYS A 29 16.59 2.27 26.80
N SER A 30 15.82 1.21 26.59
CA SER A 30 16.09 -0.15 27.05
C SER A 30 15.92 -1.14 25.89
N ILE A 31 16.48 -2.36 26.00
CA ILE A 31 16.30 -3.42 24.98
C ILE A 31 14.81 -3.70 24.76
N ALA A 32 14.02 -3.70 25.83
CA ALA A 32 12.56 -3.84 25.76
C ALA A 32 11.91 -2.66 25.01
N GLY A 33 12.32 -1.41 25.30
CA GLY A 33 11.84 -0.22 24.60
C GLY A 33 12.20 -0.20 23.12
N TRP A 34 13.40 -0.67 22.75
CA TRP A 34 13.81 -0.82 21.34
C TRP A 34 12.97 -1.87 20.60
N LEU A 35 12.73 -3.03 21.21
CA LEU A 35 11.91 -4.10 20.63
C LEU A 35 10.46 -3.65 20.42
N VAL A 36 9.89 -3.00 21.44
CA VAL A 36 8.55 -2.40 21.40
C VAL A 36 8.47 -1.33 20.30
N SER A 37 9.50 -0.48 20.17
CA SER A 37 9.58 0.55 19.13
C SER A 37 9.64 -0.05 17.71
N LYS A 38 10.36 -1.17 17.53
CA LYS A 38 10.42 -1.88 16.24
C LYS A 38 9.06 -2.49 15.88
N LEU A 39 8.36 -3.06 16.85
CA LEU A 39 7.01 -3.60 16.68
C LEU A 39 5.99 -2.48 16.36
N PHE A 40 6.07 -1.35 17.05
CA PHE A 40 5.22 -0.18 16.78
C PHE A 40 5.40 0.33 15.35
N LYS A 41 6.65 0.45 14.88
CA LYS A 41 6.94 0.92 13.51
C LYS A 41 6.23 0.09 12.44
N THR A 42 6.23 -1.24 12.57
CA THR A 42 5.63 -2.11 11.55
C THR A 42 4.11 -2.18 11.66
N ARG A 43 3.55 -2.13 12.87
CA ARG A 43 2.11 -2.32 13.10
C ARG A 43 1.30 -1.03 13.01
N ASN A 44 1.87 0.11 13.40
CA ASN A 44 1.15 1.38 13.41
C ASN A 44 1.29 2.17 12.11
N LYS A 45 2.32 1.93 11.28
CA LYS A 45 2.54 2.70 10.03
C LYS A 45 1.27 2.91 9.20
N VAL A 46 0.54 1.83 8.96
CA VAL A 46 -0.75 1.86 8.23
C VAL A 46 -1.77 2.75 8.91
N LEU A 47 -1.88 2.64 10.23
CA LEU A 47 -2.87 3.37 11.01
C LEU A 47 -2.55 4.88 10.99
N GLU A 48 -1.27 5.23 11.11
CA GLU A 48 -0.78 6.61 10.96
C GLU A 48 -1.10 7.17 9.57
N GLU A 49 -0.76 6.43 8.51
CA GLU A 49 -1.03 6.84 7.12
C GLU A 49 -2.53 7.05 6.87
N ASN A 50 -3.39 6.18 7.42
CA ASN A 50 -4.84 6.35 7.34
C ASN A 50 -5.33 7.58 8.10
N ALA A 51 -4.80 7.86 9.30
CA ALA A 51 -5.19 9.04 10.06
C ALA A 51 -4.87 10.31 9.28
N VAL A 52 -3.65 10.40 8.72
CA VAL A 52 -3.20 11.50 7.86
C VAL A 52 -4.10 11.66 6.63
N GLN A 53 -4.48 10.56 5.97
CA GLN A 53 -5.39 10.62 4.82
C GLN A 53 -6.79 11.11 5.20
N LEU A 54 -7.34 10.63 6.31
CA LEU A 54 -8.67 11.03 6.79
C LEU A 54 -8.73 12.50 7.22
N CYS A 55 -7.60 13.10 7.61
CA CYS A 55 -7.54 14.53 7.94
C CYS A 55 -7.79 15.45 6.75
N GLY A 56 -7.61 14.96 5.52
CA GLY A 56 -7.73 15.80 4.32
C GLY A 56 -6.81 17.02 4.38
N ILE A 57 -5.56 16.84 4.81
CA ILE A 57 -4.56 17.91 4.96
C ILE A 57 -4.37 18.64 3.63
N GLN A 58 -4.47 19.97 3.68
CA GLN A 58 -4.20 20.85 2.55
C GLN A 58 -2.76 21.38 2.58
N PRO A 59 -2.19 21.79 1.42
CA PRO A 59 -0.80 22.24 1.32
C PRO A 59 -0.35 23.31 2.32
N GLY A 60 -1.26 24.21 2.70
CA GLY A 60 -0.99 25.36 3.56
C GLY A 60 -1.41 25.20 5.02
N ASP A 61 -1.92 24.03 5.42
CA ASP A 61 -2.47 23.81 6.77
C ASP A 61 -1.39 23.85 7.86
N THR A 62 -1.77 24.32 9.04
CA THR A 62 -1.06 24.02 10.29
C THR A 62 -1.65 22.75 10.91
N VAL A 63 -0.84 21.70 11.01
CA VAL A 63 -1.27 20.36 11.44
C VAL A 63 -0.60 20.00 12.76
N LEU A 64 -1.34 19.39 13.68
CA LEU A 64 -0.82 18.91 14.97
C LEU A 64 -0.99 17.38 15.09
N GLU A 65 0.11 16.68 15.37
CA GLU A 65 0.11 15.28 15.77
C GLU A 65 0.29 15.14 17.29
N LEU A 66 -0.63 14.42 17.94
CA LEU A 66 -0.57 14.15 19.39
C LEU A 66 -0.05 12.74 19.66
N GLY A 67 1.00 12.64 20.47
CA GLY A 67 1.69 11.36 20.72
C GLY A 67 2.40 10.86 19.46
N HIS A 68 3.24 11.71 18.85
CA HIS A 68 3.88 11.44 17.55
C HIS A 68 4.79 10.20 17.53
N GLY A 69 5.13 9.65 18.70
CA GLY A 69 5.95 8.47 18.84
C GLY A 69 7.29 8.63 18.09
N PRO A 70 7.71 7.65 17.29
CA PRO A 70 8.95 7.72 16.52
C PRO A 70 8.85 8.57 15.23
N GLY A 71 7.74 9.29 15.02
CA GLY A 71 7.54 10.25 13.91
C GLY A 71 7.07 9.67 12.58
N LEU A 72 6.35 8.54 12.59
CA LEU A 72 5.83 7.95 11.33
C LEU A 72 4.64 8.74 10.76
N GLY A 73 3.70 9.18 11.63
CA GLY A 73 2.63 10.08 11.23
C GLY A 73 3.17 11.39 10.69
N LEU A 74 4.14 11.97 11.39
CA LEU A 74 4.82 13.20 11.00
C LEU A 74 5.39 13.11 9.57
N GLU A 75 6.05 11.98 9.25
CA GLU A 75 6.68 11.75 7.94
C GLU A 75 5.63 11.64 6.83
N SER A 76 4.46 11.10 7.15
CA SER A 76 3.35 11.00 6.22
C SER A 76 2.67 12.35 6.02
N ALA A 77 2.42 13.10 7.10
CA ALA A 77 1.73 14.39 7.07
C ALA A 77 2.55 15.46 6.34
N VAL A 78 3.85 15.56 6.59
CA VAL A 78 4.68 16.62 6.00
C VAL A 78 4.76 16.56 4.47
N LYS A 79 4.58 15.37 3.87
CA LYS A 79 4.53 15.19 2.41
C LYS A 79 3.33 15.90 1.77
N LEU A 80 2.28 16.16 2.54
CA LEU A 80 1.08 16.85 2.07
C LEU A 80 1.18 18.38 2.25
N LEU A 81 2.06 18.85 3.12
CA LEU A 81 2.27 20.27 3.43
C LEU A 81 3.21 20.97 2.44
N THR A 82 2.85 20.96 1.16
CA THR A 82 3.70 21.49 0.08
C THR A 82 3.65 23.01 -0.06
N GLY A 83 2.70 23.68 0.60
CA GLY A 83 2.53 25.13 0.56
C GLY A 83 3.53 25.87 1.45
N PRO A 84 3.78 27.17 1.18
CA PRO A 84 4.76 27.98 1.92
C PRO A 84 4.36 28.22 3.37
N THR A 85 3.06 28.19 3.69
CA THR A 85 2.52 28.36 5.05
C THR A 85 2.30 27.05 5.80
N GLY A 86 2.42 25.90 5.11
CA GLY A 86 2.14 24.60 5.72
C GLY A 86 3.13 24.32 6.85
N HIS A 87 2.64 23.96 8.02
CA HIS A 87 3.47 23.75 9.21
C HIS A 87 3.00 22.52 9.99
N LEU A 88 3.94 21.75 10.51
CA LEU A 88 3.63 20.53 11.25
C LEU A 88 4.16 20.63 12.68
N ILE A 89 3.27 20.44 13.64
CA ILE A 89 3.55 20.44 15.07
C ILE A 89 3.42 19.01 15.58
N GLY A 90 4.37 18.55 16.38
CA GLY A 90 4.27 17.27 17.09
C GLY A 90 4.41 17.46 18.59
N VAL A 91 3.57 16.76 19.36
CA VAL A 91 3.69 16.67 20.83
C VAL A 91 3.86 15.20 21.24
N ASP A 92 4.77 14.90 22.15
CA ASP A 92 4.87 13.58 22.79
C ASP A 92 5.42 13.68 24.22
N TYR A 93 4.89 12.84 25.11
CA TYR A 93 5.27 12.77 26.52
C TYR A 93 6.54 11.94 26.78
N SER A 94 6.89 11.04 25.86
CA SER A 94 8.06 10.17 25.98
C SER A 94 9.29 10.85 25.40
N GLU A 95 10.25 11.18 26.26
CA GLU A 95 11.54 11.74 25.86
C GLU A 95 12.24 10.86 24.81
N TYR A 96 12.20 9.53 24.98
CA TYR A 96 12.85 8.61 24.05
C TYR A 96 12.23 8.68 22.65
N MET A 97 10.90 8.65 22.56
CA MET A 97 10.19 8.77 21.29
C MET A 97 10.42 10.14 20.65
N HIS A 98 10.40 11.19 21.47
CA HIS A 98 10.74 12.54 21.04
C HIS A 98 12.13 12.64 20.41
N GLN A 99 13.16 12.02 20.99
CA GLN A 99 14.48 12.01 20.37
C GLN A 99 14.50 11.23 19.04
N MET A 100 13.74 10.14 18.93
CA MET A 100 13.62 9.39 17.67
C MET A 100 12.93 10.20 16.57
N ALA A 101 11.87 10.94 16.92
CA ALA A 101 11.17 11.83 16.00
C ALA A 101 12.07 13.01 15.57
N LYS A 102 12.84 13.60 16.50
CA LYS A 102 13.82 14.64 16.19
C LYS A 102 14.85 14.20 15.18
N GLU A 103 15.42 13.00 15.34
CA GLU A 103 16.37 12.46 14.37
C GLU A 103 15.71 12.24 13.00
N ARG A 104 14.48 11.69 12.97
CA ARG A 104 13.73 11.48 11.73
C ARG A 104 13.41 12.79 11.00
N MET A 105 13.12 13.86 11.74
CA MET A 105 12.68 15.15 11.20
C MET A 105 13.78 16.22 11.17
N LYS A 106 15.04 15.83 11.33
CA LYS A 106 16.16 16.78 11.55
C LYS A 106 16.25 17.89 10.50
N ASP A 107 16.07 17.56 9.23
CA ASP A 107 16.20 18.53 8.14
C ASP A 107 15.00 19.50 8.13
N LEU A 108 13.80 18.97 8.40
CA LEU A 108 12.57 19.76 8.45
C LEU A 108 12.51 20.66 9.68
N LEU A 109 13.07 20.21 10.81
CA LEU A 109 13.29 21.03 12.01
C LEU A 109 14.23 22.19 11.72
N ALA A 110 15.34 21.95 11.01
CA ALA A 110 16.30 22.99 10.67
C ALA A 110 15.69 24.09 9.78
N THR A 111 14.71 23.74 8.93
CA THR A 111 13.98 24.71 8.09
C THR A 111 12.82 25.42 8.79
N GLY A 112 12.45 25.01 10.01
CA GLY A 112 11.24 25.50 10.69
C GLY A 112 9.93 24.97 10.10
N LYS A 113 9.96 24.01 9.16
CA LYS A 113 8.76 23.36 8.60
C LYS A 113 8.03 22.49 9.63
N VAL A 114 8.79 21.94 10.58
CA VAL A 114 8.31 21.09 11.67
C VAL A 114 8.72 21.71 13.01
N THR A 115 7.82 21.68 13.99
CA THR A 115 8.10 22.00 15.40
C THR A 115 7.74 20.79 16.26
N LEU A 116 8.63 20.36 17.17
CA LEU A 116 8.36 19.26 18.09
C LEU A 116 8.47 19.72 19.54
N HIS A 117 7.52 19.29 20.37
CA HIS A 117 7.48 19.56 21.81
C HIS A 117 7.49 18.25 22.60
N HIS A 118 8.40 18.17 23.58
CA HIS A 118 8.37 17.13 24.61
C HIS A 118 7.56 17.63 25.80
N CYS A 119 6.28 17.29 25.82
CA CYS A 119 5.35 17.73 26.86
C CYS A 119 4.13 16.82 26.96
N ASP A 120 3.36 16.99 28.03
CA ASP A 120 2.01 16.45 28.12
C ASP A 120 1.09 17.21 27.16
N VAL A 121 0.20 16.49 26.47
CA VAL A 121 -0.83 17.07 25.59
C VAL A 121 -1.67 18.11 26.34
N ALA A 122 -1.91 17.92 27.64
CA ALA A 122 -2.68 18.82 28.49
C ALA A 122 -1.94 20.13 28.87
N ALA A 123 -0.72 20.34 28.38
CA ALA A 123 0.10 21.52 28.64
C ALA A 123 0.98 21.87 27.42
N MET A 124 0.44 21.69 26.20
CA MET A 124 1.20 21.92 24.98
C MET A 124 1.42 23.43 24.73
N PRO A 125 2.64 23.86 24.40
CA PRO A 125 2.96 25.27 24.16
C PRO A 125 2.55 25.71 22.74
N VAL A 126 1.30 25.46 22.39
CA VAL A 126 0.71 25.79 21.08
C VAL A 126 -0.31 26.90 21.27
N THR A 127 -0.29 27.88 20.38
CA THR A 127 -1.15 29.07 20.44
C THR A 127 -2.63 28.71 20.25
N ASP A 128 -3.52 29.43 20.93
CA ASP A 128 -4.97 29.34 20.75
C ASP A 128 -5.37 29.52 19.28
N ASN A 129 -6.37 28.75 18.82
CA ASN A 129 -6.95 28.89 17.48
C ASN A 129 -5.91 28.95 16.34
N SER A 130 -4.85 28.15 16.42
CA SER A 130 -3.73 28.18 15.46
C SER A 130 -3.66 26.94 14.56
N VAL A 131 -4.31 25.84 14.96
CA VAL A 131 -4.23 24.54 14.28
C VAL A 131 -5.45 24.29 13.41
N ASP A 132 -5.23 23.98 12.13
CA ASP A 132 -6.29 23.64 11.16
C ASP A 132 -6.74 22.18 11.31
N LYS A 133 -5.79 21.27 11.54
CA LYS A 133 -6.03 19.82 11.61
C LYS A 133 -5.29 19.18 12.78
N VAL A 134 -5.96 18.30 13.51
CA VAL A 134 -5.35 17.47 14.56
C VAL A 134 -5.49 16.00 14.19
N PHE A 135 -4.45 15.21 14.42
CA PHE A 135 -4.58 13.76 14.37
C PHE A 135 -3.78 13.04 15.44
N HIS A 136 -4.24 11.83 15.78
CA HIS A 136 -3.50 10.96 16.67
C HIS A 136 -3.93 9.50 16.54
N CYS A 137 -3.01 8.60 16.87
CA CYS A 137 -3.18 7.16 16.71
C CYS A 137 -2.80 6.42 17.99
N ASN A 138 -3.69 5.58 18.50
CA ASN A 138 -3.35 4.63 19.58
C ASN A 138 -2.67 5.26 20.83
N CYS A 139 -2.99 6.51 21.19
CA CYS A 139 -2.27 7.23 22.26
C CYS A 139 -3.15 7.80 23.40
N TYR A 140 -4.42 8.16 23.16
CA TYR A 140 -5.23 8.91 24.14
C TYR A 140 -5.44 8.18 25.48
N TYR A 141 -5.41 6.86 25.45
CA TYR A 141 -5.56 6.01 26.61
C TYR A 141 -4.30 5.93 27.48
N PHE A 142 -3.22 6.59 27.09
CA PHE A 142 -2.03 6.81 27.92
C PHE A 142 -1.97 8.21 28.53
N TRP A 143 -2.89 9.10 28.19
CA TRP A 143 -2.90 10.45 28.75
C TRP A 143 -3.38 10.42 30.22
N PRO A 144 -2.67 11.09 31.14
CA PRO A 144 -3.05 11.13 32.55
C PRO A 144 -4.45 11.70 32.79
N ASP A 145 -4.82 12.74 32.03
CA ASP A 145 -6.11 13.41 32.12
C ASP A 145 -6.69 13.67 30.72
N GLN A 146 -7.62 12.81 30.30
CA GLN A 146 -8.28 12.92 28.99
C GLN A 146 -9.19 14.13 28.87
N LYS A 147 -9.76 14.62 29.98
CA LYS A 147 -10.64 15.80 29.97
C LYS A 147 -9.82 17.06 29.77
N LYS A 148 -8.73 17.20 30.51
CA LYS A 148 -7.80 18.32 30.34
C LYS A 148 -7.13 18.29 28.96
N ALA A 149 -6.75 17.10 28.47
CA ALA A 149 -6.26 16.95 27.11
C ALA A 149 -7.31 17.38 26.07
N ALA A 150 -8.58 16.96 26.21
CA ALA A 150 -9.64 17.36 25.29
C ALA A 150 -9.87 18.89 25.26
N LEU A 151 -9.86 19.55 26.42
CA LEU A 151 -9.94 21.01 26.51
C LEU A 151 -8.76 21.69 25.81
N GLU A 152 -7.56 21.17 26.01
CA GLU A 152 -6.35 21.75 25.43
C GLU A 152 -6.30 21.55 23.90
N ILE A 153 -6.75 20.39 23.40
CA ILE A 153 -6.89 20.15 21.96
C ILE A 153 -7.93 21.12 21.36
N HIS A 154 -9.07 21.32 22.03
CA HIS A 154 -10.08 22.27 21.57
C HIS A 154 -9.52 23.70 21.53
N ARG A 155 -8.76 24.12 22.57
CA ARG A 155 -8.16 25.47 22.66
C ARG A 155 -7.28 25.80 21.47
N VAL A 156 -6.43 24.86 21.04
CA VAL A 156 -5.44 25.12 19.97
C VAL A 156 -6.05 25.06 18.57
N MET A 157 -7.18 24.37 18.40
CA MET A 157 -7.84 24.21 17.11
C MET A 157 -8.59 25.47 16.70
N LYS A 158 -8.51 25.82 15.41
CA LYS A 158 -9.35 26.87 14.82
C LYS A 158 -10.82 26.43 14.79
N PRO A 159 -11.78 27.36 14.85
CA PRO A 159 -13.18 27.07 14.56
C PRO A 159 -13.32 26.40 13.18
N GLY A 160 -14.06 25.29 13.11
CA GLY A 160 -14.21 24.49 11.89
C GLY A 160 -13.01 23.57 11.56
N GLY A 161 -12.00 23.51 12.42
CA GLY A 161 -10.90 22.56 12.31
C GLY A 161 -11.36 21.11 12.41
N LEU A 162 -10.59 20.18 11.84
CA LEU A 162 -10.92 18.74 11.86
C LEU A 162 -9.94 17.99 12.75
N MET A 163 -10.48 17.14 13.62
CA MET A 163 -9.70 16.20 14.42
C MET A 163 -9.98 14.76 13.97
N VAL A 164 -8.92 13.97 13.81
CA VAL A 164 -9.01 12.54 13.49
C VAL A 164 -8.32 11.72 14.58
N SER A 165 -9.09 10.81 15.18
CA SER A 165 -8.58 9.80 16.09
C SER A 165 -8.68 8.42 15.46
N THR A 166 -7.60 7.64 15.49
CA THR A 166 -7.65 6.25 15.02
C THR A 166 -7.14 5.27 16.08
N LEU A 167 -7.77 4.11 16.14
CA LEU A 167 -7.35 3.04 17.03
C LEU A 167 -7.59 1.64 16.46
N ARG A 168 -6.78 0.68 16.90
CA ARG A 168 -7.05 -0.76 16.68
C ARG A 168 -7.85 -1.33 17.84
N LEU A 169 -9.15 -1.04 17.91
CA LEU A 169 -10.01 -1.37 19.05
C LEU A 169 -9.93 -2.83 19.49
N ALA A 170 -9.97 -3.80 18.56
CA ALA A 170 -9.87 -5.22 18.91
C ALA A 170 -8.55 -5.58 19.61
N HIS A 171 -7.44 -4.97 19.18
CA HIS A 171 -6.14 -5.19 19.81
C HIS A 171 -6.07 -4.53 21.18
N VAL A 172 -6.57 -3.31 21.30
CA VAL A 172 -6.63 -2.56 22.57
C VAL A 172 -7.50 -3.30 23.59
N ALA A 173 -8.66 -3.84 23.18
CA ALA A 173 -9.54 -4.61 24.05
C ALA A 173 -8.86 -5.89 24.58
N VAL A 174 -8.09 -6.60 23.74
CA VAL A 174 -7.30 -7.76 24.19
C VAL A 174 -6.24 -7.37 25.22
N LEU A 175 -5.59 -6.20 25.05
CA LEU A 175 -4.63 -5.69 26.02
C LEU A 175 -5.33 -5.24 27.32
N GLY A 176 -6.50 -4.61 27.22
CA GLY A 176 -7.33 -4.20 28.35
C GLY A 176 -7.76 -5.40 29.19
N ALA A 177 -8.30 -6.45 28.55
CA ALA A 177 -8.69 -7.69 29.22
C ALA A 177 -7.53 -8.41 29.92
N LYS A 178 -6.29 -8.17 29.48
CA LYS A 178 -5.06 -8.69 30.10
C LYS A 178 -4.48 -7.79 31.20
N GLY A 179 -5.15 -6.68 31.55
CA GLY A 179 -4.68 -5.72 32.54
C GLY A 179 -3.42 -4.95 32.12
N VAL A 180 -3.12 -4.91 30.81
CA VAL A 180 -1.95 -4.18 30.28
C VAL A 180 -2.27 -2.69 30.12
N MET A 181 -3.52 -2.34 29.84
CA MET A 181 -3.93 -0.94 29.72
C MET A 181 -4.07 -0.28 31.10
N PRO A 182 -3.72 1.01 31.24
CA PRO A 182 -3.87 1.72 32.50
C PRO A 182 -5.36 2.03 32.77
N GLY A 183 -5.94 1.29 33.71
CA GLY A 183 -7.36 1.45 34.08
C GLY A 183 -8.31 1.24 32.90
N ASP A 184 -9.42 1.95 32.90
CA ASP A 184 -10.48 1.83 31.90
C ASP A 184 -10.41 2.91 30.80
N ASN A 185 -9.35 3.72 30.80
CA ASN A 185 -9.15 4.84 29.87
C ASN A 185 -9.04 4.44 28.39
N TRP A 186 -8.92 3.14 28.10
CA TRP A 186 -8.84 2.58 26.75
C TRP A 186 -10.19 2.46 26.04
N HIS A 187 -11.29 2.61 26.77
CA HIS A 187 -12.64 2.67 26.22
C HIS A 187 -12.86 3.99 25.45
N PRO A 188 -13.20 3.94 24.15
CA PRO A 188 -13.41 5.16 23.36
C PRO A 188 -14.54 6.04 23.87
N GLU A 189 -15.53 5.46 24.55
CA GLU A 189 -16.74 6.14 25.02
C GLU A 189 -16.41 7.29 25.98
N ALA A 190 -15.53 7.06 26.95
CA ALA A 190 -15.10 8.06 27.92
C ALA A 190 -14.36 9.22 27.24
N TYR A 191 -13.47 8.89 26.30
CA TYR A 191 -12.72 9.88 25.55
C TYR A 191 -13.62 10.72 24.63
N MET A 192 -14.58 10.08 23.94
CA MET A 192 -15.58 10.79 23.14
C MET A 192 -16.47 11.72 23.98
N SER A 193 -16.82 11.31 25.21
CA SER A 193 -17.54 12.20 26.14
C SER A 193 -16.71 13.42 26.50
N ALA A 194 -15.43 13.22 26.83
CA ALA A 194 -14.52 14.32 27.16
C ALA A 194 -14.37 15.32 26.00
N LEU A 195 -14.32 14.84 24.75
CA LEU A 195 -14.30 15.71 23.57
C LEU A 195 -15.61 16.50 23.43
N ARG A 196 -16.78 15.88 23.60
CA ARG A 196 -18.09 16.58 23.56
C ARG A 196 -18.18 17.67 24.61
N ASP A 197 -17.79 17.35 25.85
CA ASP A 197 -17.82 18.28 26.98
C ASP A 197 -16.87 19.47 26.76
N SER A 198 -15.87 19.31 25.91
CA SER A 198 -14.88 20.33 25.56
C SER A 198 -15.30 21.23 24.38
N GLY A 199 -16.44 20.95 23.74
CA GLY A 199 -16.99 21.77 22.65
C GLY A 199 -16.86 21.20 21.25
N PHE A 200 -16.28 20.00 21.07
CA PHE A 200 -16.30 19.32 19.78
C PHE A 200 -17.74 18.96 19.37
N THR A 201 -18.01 19.05 18.07
CA THR A 201 -19.31 18.73 17.45
C THR A 201 -19.08 17.81 16.23
N ASP A 202 -20.16 17.38 15.57
CA ASP A 202 -20.10 16.60 14.31
C ASP A 202 -19.26 15.30 14.35
N PHE A 203 -19.48 14.51 15.40
CA PHE A 203 -18.78 13.23 15.57
C PHE A 203 -19.20 12.19 14.52
N ASN A 204 -18.23 11.72 13.74
CA ASN A 204 -18.39 10.60 12.81
C ASN A 204 -17.52 9.42 13.24
N VAL A 205 -18.14 8.38 13.80
CA VAL A 205 -17.44 7.16 14.22
C VAL A 205 -17.61 6.08 13.16
N GLN A 206 -16.52 5.78 12.44
CA GLN A 206 -16.53 4.77 11.39
C GLN A 206 -15.64 3.58 11.76
N LYS A 207 -16.18 2.37 11.58
CA LYS A 207 -15.32 1.19 11.45
C LYS A 207 -14.67 1.26 10.08
N VAL A 208 -13.40 1.66 10.03
CA VAL A 208 -12.66 1.81 8.78
C VAL A 208 -12.37 0.43 8.16
N VAL A 209 -13.31 -0.07 7.35
CA VAL A 209 -13.09 -1.16 6.38
C VAL A 209 -12.32 -0.61 5.14
N GLN A 210 -12.39 0.70 4.94
CA GLN A 210 -11.83 1.48 3.81
C GLN A 210 -10.29 1.45 3.71
N SER A 211 -9.60 1.21 4.83
CA SER A 211 -8.14 1.07 4.91
C SER A 211 -7.61 -0.12 4.09
N VAL A 212 -8.38 -1.21 3.99
CA VAL A 212 -7.98 -2.38 3.19
C VAL A 212 -8.04 -2.04 1.70
N LYS A 213 -9.04 -1.26 1.27
CA LYS A 213 -9.18 -0.83 -0.13
C LYS A 213 -8.04 0.09 -0.58
N MET A 214 -7.62 1.05 0.26
CA MET A 214 -6.49 1.94 -0.07
C MET A 214 -5.14 1.20 -0.11
N GLN A 215 -4.93 0.22 0.79
CA GLN A 215 -3.75 -0.65 0.75
C GLN A 215 -3.73 -1.54 -0.48
N ARG A 216 -4.87 -2.13 -0.84
CA ARG A 216 -5.03 -2.94 -2.04
C ARG A 216 -4.69 -2.13 -3.30
N ALA A 217 -5.30 -0.95 -3.46
CA ALA A 217 -5.05 -0.07 -4.60
C ALA A 217 -3.59 0.38 -4.68
N SER A 218 -2.99 0.81 -3.57
CA SER A 218 -1.57 1.19 -3.51
C SER A 218 -0.65 0.03 -3.88
N ARG A 219 -0.94 -1.17 -3.36
CA ARG A 219 -0.19 -2.38 -3.67
C ARG A 219 -0.33 -2.77 -5.15
N LEU A 220 -1.54 -2.77 -5.70
CA LEU A 220 -1.79 -3.08 -7.10
C LEU A 220 -1.05 -2.12 -8.04
N LYS A 221 -1.12 -0.82 -7.76
CA LYS A 221 -0.38 0.19 -8.54
C LYS A 221 1.13 -0.07 -8.54
N ARG A 222 1.69 -0.44 -7.37
CA ARG A 222 3.12 -0.78 -7.26
C ARG A 222 3.48 -2.05 -8.02
N GLU A 223 2.65 -3.10 -7.94
CA GLU A 223 2.89 -4.35 -8.67
C GLU A 223 2.78 -4.16 -10.18
N LEU A 224 1.78 -3.38 -10.66
CA LEU A 224 1.66 -3.03 -12.08
C LEU A 224 2.83 -2.20 -12.58
N GLN A 225 3.29 -1.23 -11.78
CA GLN A 225 4.50 -0.48 -12.10
C GLN A 225 5.72 -1.40 -12.23
N MET A 226 5.92 -2.31 -11.28
CA MET A 226 7.01 -3.30 -11.32
C MET A 226 6.91 -4.21 -12.55
N LEU A 227 5.73 -4.73 -12.87
CA LEU A 227 5.51 -5.56 -14.05
C LEU A 227 5.73 -4.79 -15.37
N SER A 228 5.50 -3.47 -15.37
CA SER A 228 5.76 -2.63 -16.54
C SER A 228 7.24 -2.26 -16.69
N THR A 229 7.98 -2.07 -15.60
CA THR A 229 9.38 -1.62 -15.65
C THR A 229 10.37 -2.78 -15.64
N GLU A 230 10.07 -3.85 -14.91
CA GLU A 230 10.93 -5.02 -14.69
C GLU A 230 10.09 -6.32 -14.77
N PRO A 231 9.49 -6.63 -15.93
CA PRO A 231 8.73 -7.87 -16.10
C PRO A 231 9.62 -9.11 -15.97
N PRO A 232 9.11 -10.23 -15.44
CA PRO A 232 9.80 -11.51 -15.54
C PRO A 232 10.02 -11.92 -17.00
N PRO A 233 11.10 -12.67 -17.31
CA PRO A 233 11.38 -13.10 -18.68
C PRO A 233 10.22 -13.87 -19.33
N GLY A 234 9.79 -13.42 -20.51
CA GLY A 234 8.69 -14.05 -21.25
C GLY A 234 7.30 -13.81 -20.64
N ILE A 235 7.15 -12.89 -19.68
CA ILE A 235 5.87 -12.55 -19.07
C ILE A 235 5.60 -11.07 -19.29
N THR A 236 4.39 -10.73 -19.73
CA THR A 236 3.89 -9.36 -19.74
C THR A 236 2.55 -9.30 -19.03
N CYS A 237 2.26 -8.21 -18.34
CA CYS A 237 1.01 -8.02 -17.61
C CYS A 237 0.62 -6.54 -17.62
N TRP A 238 -0.64 -6.25 -17.93
CA TRP A 238 -1.17 -4.90 -18.07
C TRP A 238 -2.64 -4.83 -17.63
N GLN A 239 -3.09 -3.61 -17.40
CA GLN A 239 -4.48 -3.33 -17.04
C GLN A 239 -5.38 -3.40 -18.29
N ASN A 240 -6.50 -4.13 -18.23
CA ASN A 240 -7.39 -4.35 -19.37
C ASN A 240 -8.35 -3.19 -19.63
N ASP A 241 -8.94 -2.65 -18.56
CA ASP A 241 -10.02 -1.65 -18.57
C ASP A 241 -9.69 -0.50 -17.60
N GLU A 242 -10.61 0.43 -17.35
CA GLU A 242 -10.41 1.50 -16.34
C GLU A 242 -10.26 0.96 -14.90
N GLN A 243 -10.72 -0.28 -14.65
CA GLN A 243 -10.63 -0.91 -13.34
C GLN A 243 -9.23 -1.52 -13.11
N ILE A 244 -8.56 -1.10 -12.03
CA ILE A 244 -7.18 -1.52 -11.69
C ILE A 244 -7.06 -3.00 -11.28
N ASP A 245 -8.18 -3.70 -11.12
CA ASP A 245 -8.26 -5.09 -10.68
C ASP A 245 -8.67 -6.09 -11.76
N ASP A 246 -8.88 -5.60 -12.98
CA ASP A 246 -9.02 -6.41 -14.18
C ASP A 246 -7.76 -6.30 -15.04
N LEU A 247 -6.95 -7.36 -15.03
CA LEU A 247 -5.67 -7.38 -15.72
C LEU A 247 -5.66 -8.45 -16.82
N ARG A 248 -4.78 -8.25 -17.78
CA ARG A 248 -4.39 -9.25 -18.77
C ARG A 248 -2.91 -9.54 -18.61
N ALA A 249 -2.55 -10.79 -18.87
CA ALA A 249 -1.16 -11.19 -18.96
C ALA A 249 -0.94 -12.07 -20.18
N GLN A 250 0.30 -12.10 -20.65
CA GLN A 250 0.77 -13.06 -21.62
C GLN A 250 2.01 -13.78 -21.09
N ILE A 251 2.07 -15.09 -21.33
CA ILE A 251 3.22 -15.93 -21.04
C ILE A 251 3.69 -16.54 -22.36
N VAL A 252 4.96 -16.32 -22.68
CA VAL A 252 5.66 -16.99 -23.78
C VAL A 252 5.97 -18.42 -23.35
N GLY A 253 5.61 -19.40 -24.18
CA GLY A 253 5.96 -20.79 -23.93
C GLY A 253 7.47 -21.01 -23.98
N GLY A 254 8.02 -21.62 -22.93
CA GLY A 254 9.46 -21.77 -22.76
C GLY A 254 10.11 -22.68 -23.81
N SER A 255 11.36 -22.38 -24.16
CA SER A 255 12.14 -23.21 -25.08
C SER A 255 12.33 -24.63 -24.55
N GLY A 256 12.30 -25.61 -25.45
CA GLY A 256 12.41 -27.03 -25.11
C GLY A 256 11.14 -27.64 -24.51
N THR A 257 10.06 -26.86 -24.37
CA THR A 257 8.74 -27.35 -23.92
C THR A 257 7.81 -27.55 -25.12
N PRO A 258 6.72 -28.34 -25.03
CA PRO A 258 5.74 -28.44 -26.12
C PRO A 258 4.96 -27.14 -26.36
N TYR A 259 5.20 -26.11 -25.55
CA TYR A 259 4.57 -24.79 -25.62
C TYR A 259 5.45 -23.76 -26.35
N GLU A 260 6.67 -24.13 -26.73
CA GLU A 260 7.63 -23.25 -27.40
C GLU A 260 7.03 -22.55 -28.63
N GLY A 261 7.28 -21.24 -28.74
CA GLY A 261 6.75 -20.38 -29.81
C GLY A 261 5.29 -19.96 -29.62
N GLY A 262 4.57 -20.52 -28.64
CA GLY A 262 3.22 -20.10 -28.27
C GLY A 262 3.19 -18.85 -27.38
N LEU A 263 2.15 -18.04 -27.53
CA LEU A 263 1.84 -16.89 -26.68
C LEU A 263 0.49 -17.12 -26.00
N PHE A 264 0.53 -17.36 -24.68
CA PHE A 264 -0.64 -17.75 -23.91
C PHE A 264 -1.20 -16.53 -23.18
N SER A 265 -2.42 -16.11 -23.53
CA SER A 265 -3.11 -15.00 -22.89
C SER A 265 -3.87 -15.48 -21.66
N LEU A 266 -3.84 -14.69 -20.59
CA LEU A 266 -4.50 -14.95 -19.32
C LEU A 266 -5.36 -13.75 -18.90
N GLU A 267 -6.46 -14.04 -18.21
CA GLU A 267 -7.24 -13.07 -17.46
C GLU A 267 -6.89 -13.19 -15.98
N ILE A 268 -6.72 -12.04 -15.32
CA ILE A 268 -6.44 -11.95 -13.90
C ILE A 268 -7.47 -11.01 -13.27
N LYS A 269 -8.29 -11.54 -12.37
CA LYS A 269 -9.21 -10.77 -11.53
C LYS A 269 -8.67 -10.70 -10.12
N VAL A 270 -8.37 -9.50 -9.64
CA VAL A 270 -7.81 -9.30 -8.30
C VAL A 270 -8.96 -9.12 -7.31
N PRO A 271 -9.12 -9.95 -6.27
CA PRO A 271 -10.26 -9.84 -5.35
C PRO A 271 -10.12 -8.63 -4.42
N GLU A 272 -11.24 -8.20 -3.83
CA GLU A 272 -11.28 -7.04 -2.93
C GLU A 272 -10.45 -7.24 -1.65
N ARG A 273 -10.23 -8.49 -1.21
CA ARG A 273 -9.38 -8.80 -0.07
C ARG A 273 -7.92 -9.05 -0.44
N TYR A 274 -7.51 -8.83 -1.69
CA TYR A 274 -6.10 -8.90 -2.07
C TYR A 274 -5.27 -7.96 -1.19
N PRO A 275 -4.15 -8.42 -0.60
CA PRO A 275 -3.41 -9.66 -0.86
C PRO A 275 -3.69 -10.82 0.10
N PHE A 276 -4.71 -10.73 0.95
CA PHE A 276 -5.08 -11.80 1.87
C PHE A 276 -5.84 -12.93 1.18
N GLU A 277 -6.39 -12.67 0.00
CA GLU A 277 -6.87 -13.67 -0.96
C GLU A 277 -6.02 -13.64 -2.24
N PRO A 278 -5.78 -14.80 -2.87
CA PRO A 278 -5.06 -14.89 -4.14
C PRO A 278 -5.85 -14.25 -5.29
N PRO A 279 -5.18 -13.77 -6.35
CA PRO A 279 -5.85 -13.39 -7.58
C PRO A 279 -6.51 -14.61 -8.22
N ASN A 280 -7.64 -14.40 -8.90
CA ASN A 280 -8.23 -15.43 -9.76
C ASN A 280 -7.60 -15.31 -11.15
N ILE A 281 -6.87 -16.35 -11.57
CA ILE A 281 -6.16 -16.39 -12.85
C ILE A 281 -6.68 -17.55 -13.67
N ARG A 282 -6.99 -17.28 -14.94
CA ARG A 282 -7.35 -18.32 -15.91
C ARG A 282 -6.73 -18.06 -17.28
N PHE A 283 -6.48 -19.13 -18.02
CA PHE A 283 -6.09 -19.05 -19.41
C PHE A 283 -7.27 -18.61 -20.29
N LEU A 284 -7.00 -17.68 -21.20
CA LEU A 284 -7.87 -17.32 -22.32
C LEU A 284 -7.48 -18.12 -23.56
N THR A 285 -6.17 -18.32 -23.76
CA THR A 285 -5.66 -19.20 -24.81
C THR A 285 -5.83 -20.66 -24.38
N GLN A 286 -6.49 -21.47 -25.22
CA GLN A 286 -6.62 -22.90 -24.97
C GLN A 286 -5.24 -23.56 -24.91
N ILE A 287 -5.03 -24.39 -23.88
CA ILE A 287 -3.77 -25.11 -23.65
C ILE A 287 -4.08 -26.57 -23.30
N TYR A 288 -3.25 -27.49 -23.79
CA TYR A 288 -3.35 -28.91 -23.48
C TYR A 288 -2.38 -29.26 -22.35
N HIS A 289 -2.86 -29.25 -21.10
CA HIS A 289 -1.99 -29.34 -19.92
C HIS A 289 -2.67 -30.12 -18.76
N PRO A 290 -1.96 -30.95 -17.98
CA PRO A 290 -2.55 -31.73 -16.88
C PRO A 290 -3.26 -30.89 -15.79
N ASN A 291 -2.69 -29.74 -15.44
CA ASN A 291 -3.18 -28.85 -14.37
C ASN A 291 -4.06 -27.69 -14.84
N ILE A 292 -4.44 -27.62 -16.12
CA ILE A 292 -5.26 -26.54 -16.69
C ILE A 292 -6.42 -27.18 -17.45
N ASP A 293 -7.65 -26.77 -17.14
CA ASP A 293 -8.84 -27.34 -17.78
C ASP A 293 -9.31 -26.54 -19.01
N ASN A 294 -10.37 -27.04 -19.67
CA ASN A 294 -10.94 -26.42 -20.87
C ASN A 294 -11.59 -25.05 -20.64
N SER A 295 -11.84 -24.65 -19.39
CA SER A 295 -12.27 -23.28 -19.05
C SER A 295 -11.08 -22.37 -18.70
N GLY A 296 -9.87 -22.90 -18.79
CA GLY A 296 -8.63 -22.21 -18.46
C GLY A 296 -8.34 -22.13 -16.96
N ARG A 297 -9.11 -22.83 -16.11
CA ARG A 297 -8.86 -22.82 -14.66
C ARG A 297 -7.56 -23.55 -14.36
N ILE A 298 -6.80 -23.03 -13.40
CA ILE A 298 -5.45 -23.52 -13.08
C ILE A 298 -5.48 -24.17 -11.70
N CYS A 299 -4.98 -25.40 -11.59
CA CYS A 299 -4.66 -26.01 -10.32
C CYS A 299 -3.21 -25.72 -9.96
N HIS A 300 -3.01 -24.77 -9.04
CA HIS A 300 -1.69 -24.39 -8.55
C HIS A 300 -1.80 -23.97 -7.07
N ASP A 301 -0.82 -24.36 -6.24
CA ASP A 301 -0.83 -24.11 -4.80
C ASP A 301 -0.74 -22.61 -4.45
N ALA A 302 0.04 -21.82 -5.18
CA ALA A 302 0.10 -20.36 -5.09
C ALA A 302 -1.24 -19.66 -5.37
N LEU A 303 -2.24 -20.33 -5.97
CA LEU A 303 -3.58 -19.79 -6.19
C LEU A 303 -4.61 -20.27 -5.15
N LYS A 304 -4.18 -21.03 -4.14
CA LYS A 304 -5.04 -21.61 -3.10
C LYS A 304 -4.58 -21.14 -1.71
N LEU A 305 -5.53 -20.85 -0.83
CA LEU A 305 -5.25 -20.51 0.57
C LEU A 305 -4.82 -21.75 1.38
N PRO A 306 -3.98 -21.57 2.41
CA PRO A 306 -3.70 -22.62 3.40
C PRO A 306 -4.99 -23.15 4.06
N PRO A 307 -5.06 -24.44 4.45
CA PRO A 307 -3.96 -25.42 4.43
C PRO A 307 -3.78 -26.15 3.09
N LYS A 308 -4.68 -25.96 2.12
CA LYS A 308 -4.70 -26.70 0.84
C LYS A 308 -3.83 -26.07 -0.25
N GLY A 309 -3.18 -24.95 0.05
CA GLY A 309 -2.32 -24.22 -0.88
C GLY A 309 -1.28 -23.38 -0.14
N ALA A 310 -0.48 -22.67 -0.91
CA ALA A 310 0.68 -21.94 -0.45
C ALA A 310 0.52 -20.41 -0.56
N TRP A 311 -0.66 -19.91 -0.93
CA TRP A 311 -0.88 -18.46 -1.01
C TRP A 311 -0.62 -17.82 0.36
N ARG A 312 0.20 -16.77 0.33
CA ARG A 312 0.45 -15.90 1.49
C ARG A 312 0.55 -14.46 1.00
N PRO A 313 0.18 -13.46 1.83
CA PRO A 313 0.22 -12.06 1.44
C PRO A 313 1.60 -11.54 0.99
N SER A 314 2.69 -12.28 1.22
CA SER A 314 4.02 -11.91 0.72
C SER A 314 4.23 -12.26 -0.77
N LEU A 315 3.43 -13.18 -1.34
CA LEU A 315 3.42 -13.45 -2.78
C LEU A 315 2.70 -12.33 -3.52
N ASN A 316 3.04 -12.13 -4.79
CA ASN A 316 2.52 -11.06 -5.65
C ASN A 316 2.20 -11.59 -7.07
N ILE A 317 1.56 -10.77 -7.91
CA ILE A 317 1.13 -11.16 -9.26
C ILE A 317 2.32 -11.63 -10.11
N SER A 318 3.45 -10.93 -10.05
CA SER A 318 4.69 -11.30 -10.76
C SER A 318 5.15 -12.70 -10.37
N THR A 319 5.29 -12.99 -9.07
CA THR A 319 5.72 -14.30 -8.58
C THR A 319 4.76 -15.43 -8.94
N VAL A 320 3.45 -15.15 -8.95
CA VAL A 320 2.44 -16.15 -9.33
C VAL A 320 2.50 -16.45 -10.82
N LEU A 321 2.64 -15.44 -11.68
CA LEU A 321 2.79 -15.63 -13.12
C LEU A 321 4.07 -16.40 -13.45
N THR A 322 5.19 -16.11 -12.78
CA THR A 322 6.42 -16.91 -12.89
C THR A 322 6.19 -18.36 -12.48
N SER A 323 5.44 -18.59 -11.39
CA SER A 323 5.09 -19.94 -10.95
C SER A 323 4.21 -20.70 -11.95
N ILE A 324 3.28 -20.01 -12.61
CA ILE A 324 2.46 -20.58 -13.68
C ILE A 324 3.31 -20.90 -14.92
N GLN A 325 4.25 -20.03 -15.29
CA GLN A 325 5.21 -20.32 -16.37
C GLN A 325 6.05 -21.57 -16.05
N LEU A 326 6.48 -21.72 -14.79
CA LEU A 326 7.18 -22.93 -14.33
C LEU A 326 6.27 -24.16 -14.40
N LEU A 327 5.00 -24.04 -13.98
CA LEU A 327 4.03 -25.14 -14.08
C LEU A 327 3.85 -25.61 -15.54
N MET A 328 3.84 -24.68 -16.50
CA MET A 328 3.78 -25.05 -17.93
C MET A 328 4.99 -25.90 -18.33
N ALA A 329 6.18 -25.58 -17.85
CA ALA A 329 7.38 -26.38 -18.14
C ALA A 329 7.40 -27.71 -17.37
N GLU A 330 6.90 -27.71 -16.14
CA GLU A 330 6.94 -28.83 -15.19
C GLU A 330 5.52 -29.13 -14.66
N PRO A 331 4.70 -29.88 -15.42
CA PRO A 331 3.36 -30.26 -14.98
C PRO A 331 3.41 -31.08 -13.68
N ASN A 332 2.42 -30.88 -12.81
CA ASN A 332 2.27 -31.66 -11.59
C ASN A 332 1.22 -32.77 -11.80
N PRO A 333 1.62 -34.03 -12.06
CA PRO A 333 0.68 -35.12 -12.33
C PRO A 333 -0.08 -35.63 -11.11
N ASP A 334 0.29 -35.22 -9.89
CA ASP A 334 -0.29 -35.73 -8.64
C ASP A 334 -1.49 -34.90 -8.15
N ASP A 335 -1.68 -33.67 -8.65
CA ASP A 335 -2.89 -32.85 -8.46
C ASP A 335 -3.45 -32.31 -9.80
N PRO A 336 -3.85 -33.21 -10.74
CA PRO A 336 -4.30 -32.80 -12.07
C PRO A 336 -5.76 -32.33 -12.08
N LEU A 337 -6.07 -31.36 -12.96
CA LEU A 337 -7.47 -31.05 -13.31
C LEU A 337 -7.97 -31.94 -14.44
N MET A 338 -7.06 -32.37 -15.31
CA MET A 338 -7.35 -33.18 -16.49
C MET A 338 -6.71 -34.56 -16.31
N ALA A 339 -7.46 -35.51 -15.74
CA ALA A 339 -6.96 -36.85 -15.40
C ALA A 339 -6.43 -37.62 -16.62
N ASP A 340 -7.10 -37.50 -17.77
CA ASP A 340 -6.69 -38.15 -19.02
C ASP A 340 -5.35 -37.59 -19.53
N ILE A 341 -5.21 -36.26 -19.52
CA ILE A 341 -3.97 -35.57 -19.94
C ILE A 341 -2.83 -35.91 -18.96
N SER A 342 -3.12 -35.98 -17.65
CA SER A 342 -2.14 -36.40 -16.64
C SER A 342 -1.67 -37.84 -16.86
N SER A 343 -2.60 -38.76 -17.11
CA SER A 343 -2.29 -40.17 -17.39
C SER A 343 -1.43 -40.28 -18.65
N GLU A 344 -1.76 -39.54 -19.70
CA GLU A 344 -0.97 -39.47 -20.93
C GLU A 344 0.43 -38.89 -20.67
N PHE A 345 0.54 -37.82 -19.89
CA PHE A 345 1.83 -37.26 -19.50
C PHE A 345 2.71 -38.27 -18.73
N LYS A 346 2.11 -39.05 -17.81
CA LYS A 346 2.82 -40.06 -17.01
C LYS A 346 3.24 -41.29 -17.81
N TYR A 347 2.34 -41.83 -18.63
CA TYR A 347 2.51 -43.16 -19.22
C TYR A 347 2.79 -43.13 -20.73
N ASN A 348 2.48 -42.04 -21.42
CA ASN A 348 2.69 -41.88 -22.85
C ASN A 348 3.16 -40.46 -23.21
N LYS A 349 4.32 -40.09 -22.65
CA LYS A 349 4.87 -38.73 -22.74
C LYS A 349 5.02 -38.23 -24.18
N GLN A 350 5.33 -39.09 -25.15
CA GLN A 350 5.47 -38.67 -26.55
C GLN A 350 4.14 -38.20 -27.14
N VAL A 351 3.06 -38.96 -26.91
CA VAL A 351 1.73 -38.55 -27.39
C VAL A 351 1.27 -37.26 -26.72
N TYR A 352 1.54 -37.10 -25.41
CA TYR A 352 1.31 -35.83 -24.73
C TYR A 352 2.07 -34.66 -25.41
N LEU A 353 3.37 -34.84 -25.69
CA LEU A 353 4.19 -33.80 -26.32
C LEU A 353 3.68 -33.44 -27.73
N GLU A 354 3.27 -34.42 -28.52
CA GLU A 354 2.70 -34.20 -29.86
C GLU A 354 1.39 -33.43 -29.79
N LYS A 355 0.45 -33.85 -28.93
CA LYS A 355 -0.84 -33.18 -28.75
C LYS A 355 -0.68 -31.77 -28.19
N ALA A 356 0.20 -31.58 -27.21
CA ALA A 356 0.49 -30.27 -26.65
C ALA A 356 1.10 -29.32 -27.69
N ARG A 357 2.08 -29.78 -28.50
CA ARG A 357 2.63 -28.99 -29.61
C ARG A 357 1.56 -28.63 -30.64
N LYS A 358 0.70 -29.59 -31.00
CA LYS A 358 -0.39 -29.36 -31.95
C LYS A 358 -1.36 -28.29 -31.42
N ALA A 359 -1.79 -28.42 -30.17
CA ALA A 359 -2.66 -27.43 -29.53
C ALA A 359 -1.99 -26.03 -29.45
N THR A 360 -0.70 -25.96 -29.14
CA THR A 360 0.08 -24.72 -29.16
C THR A 360 0.04 -24.06 -30.54
N GLN A 361 0.30 -24.82 -31.61
CA GLN A 361 0.25 -24.30 -32.98
C GLN A 361 -1.15 -23.84 -33.41
N GLU A 362 -2.19 -24.54 -32.95
CA GLU A 362 -3.58 -24.22 -33.29
C GLU A 362 -4.12 -22.99 -32.57
N HIS A 363 -3.73 -22.79 -31.30
CA HIS A 363 -4.39 -21.82 -30.42
C HIS A 363 -3.47 -20.70 -29.91
N ALA A 364 -2.17 -20.93 -29.79
CA ALA A 364 -1.24 -20.01 -29.15
C ALA A 364 -0.27 -19.32 -30.12
N VAL A 365 -0.19 -19.77 -31.38
CA VAL A 365 0.60 -19.09 -32.42
C VAL A 365 -0.30 -18.11 -33.17
N GLN A 366 0.01 -16.83 -33.13
CA GLN A 366 -0.71 -15.83 -33.92
C GLN A 366 -0.45 -16.10 -35.42
N LYS A 367 -1.50 -16.45 -36.17
CA LYS A 367 -1.46 -16.37 -37.63
C LYS A 367 -1.29 -14.91 -37.99
N THR A 368 -0.12 -14.53 -38.46
CA THR A 368 0.05 -13.24 -39.14
C THR A 368 -1.00 -13.17 -40.23
N ALA A 369 -2.00 -12.30 -40.05
CA ALA A 369 -2.84 -11.88 -41.15
C ALA A 369 -1.88 -11.32 -42.20
N ARG A 370 -1.75 -12.04 -43.33
CA ARG A 370 -1.15 -11.48 -44.53
C ARG A 370 -1.99 -10.25 -44.86
N VAL A 371 -1.44 -9.07 -44.62
CA VAL A 371 -1.99 -7.84 -45.18
C VAL A 371 -1.89 -8.03 -46.69
N GLY A 372 -3.03 -8.29 -47.31
CA GLY A 372 -3.17 -8.37 -48.75
C GLY A 372 -2.74 -7.04 -49.35
N ASP A 373 -1.81 -7.16 -50.28
CA ASP A 373 -1.47 -6.14 -51.26
C ASP A 373 -2.70 -5.98 -52.18
N ASP A 374 -3.62 -5.11 -51.78
CA ASP A 374 -4.70 -4.60 -52.62
C ASP A 374 -5.13 -3.22 -52.09
N ASN A 375 -4.38 -2.18 -52.46
CA ASN A 375 -4.98 -0.90 -52.78
C ASN A 375 -4.07 -0.10 -53.71
N LYS A 376 -4.48 -0.10 -54.98
CA LYS A 376 -4.03 0.84 -56.00
C LYS A 376 -4.34 2.28 -55.58
N GLU A 377 -3.32 3.12 -55.75
CA GLU A 377 -3.41 4.46 -56.33
C GLU A 377 -4.17 5.54 -55.54
N ASN A 378 -3.42 6.33 -54.78
CA ASN A 378 -3.68 7.77 -54.67
C ASN A 378 -2.40 8.51 -54.27
N THR A 379 -1.65 8.95 -55.28
CA THR A 379 -0.48 9.82 -55.15
C THR A 379 -0.94 11.27 -54.94
N PRO A 380 -0.44 12.02 -53.94
CA PRO A 380 -0.69 13.45 -53.86
C PRO A 380 0.32 14.22 -54.71
N VAL A 381 -0.19 14.92 -55.73
CA VAL A 381 0.54 15.93 -56.52
C VAL A 381 0.71 17.22 -55.69
N PRO A 382 1.90 17.85 -55.62
CA PRO A 382 2.07 19.12 -54.93
C PRO A 382 1.63 20.30 -55.82
N LYS A 383 0.78 21.19 -55.27
CA LYS A 383 0.41 22.47 -55.90
C LYS A 383 1.28 23.64 -55.38
N PRO A 384 1.54 24.67 -56.20
CA PRO A 384 2.61 25.63 -55.99
C PRO A 384 2.17 26.87 -55.19
N SER A 385 3.04 27.40 -54.33
CA SER A 385 2.84 28.68 -53.64
C SER A 385 3.34 29.84 -54.50
N SER A 386 2.41 30.67 -54.98
CA SER A 386 2.70 31.95 -55.62
C SER A 386 2.36 33.10 -54.67
N ARG A 387 3.36 33.94 -54.34
CA ARG A 387 3.39 35.40 -54.55
C ARG A 387 4.25 36.11 -53.48
N LYS A 388 5.37 36.65 -53.97
CA LYS A 388 6.08 37.80 -53.41
C LYS A 388 5.29 39.09 -53.65
N ARG A 389 5.54 40.09 -52.81
CA ARG A 389 5.74 41.55 -53.03
C ARG A 389 5.62 42.21 -51.66
N ASP A 390 6.32 43.24 -51.24
CA ASP A 390 7.52 44.00 -51.63
C ASP A 390 7.70 44.96 -50.43
N LEU A 391 8.93 45.30 -50.06
CA LEU A 391 9.29 46.67 -49.63
C LEU A 391 10.81 46.78 -49.48
N GLN A 392 11.34 47.72 -50.27
CA GLN A 392 12.73 48.15 -50.37
C GLN A 392 13.15 49.10 -49.25
N GLN A 393 14.47 49.13 -48.98
CA GLN A 393 15.37 50.28 -48.74
C GLN A 393 16.61 49.69 -48.03
N GLY A 394 17.89 49.92 -48.33
CA GLY A 394 18.68 50.78 -49.21
C GLY A 394 20.18 50.55 -48.82
N PRO A 395 21.18 50.97 -49.60
CA PRO A 395 22.49 50.29 -49.71
C PRO A 395 23.70 51.07 -49.13
N SER A 396 24.83 50.36 -48.90
CA SER A 396 26.26 50.80 -48.88
C SER A 396 27.05 49.94 -47.86
N GLY A 397 28.33 49.57 -47.99
CA GLY A 397 29.38 49.72 -49.00
C GLY A 397 30.67 49.03 -48.46
N ASP A 398 31.47 48.49 -49.38
CA ASP A 398 32.93 48.19 -49.34
C ASP A 398 33.61 47.19 -48.37
N PRO A 399 34.79 46.62 -48.77
CA PRO A 399 35.23 45.25 -48.45
C PRO A 399 36.60 45.19 -47.72
N PRO A 400 37.45 44.15 -47.90
CA PRO A 400 37.86 43.18 -46.88
C PRO A 400 39.23 43.47 -46.23
N LYS A 401 39.52 42.86 -45.06
CA LYS A 401 40.90 42.63 -44.60
C LYS A 401 41.09 41.26 -43.92
N ARG A 402 41.80 40.38 -44.65
CA ARG A 402 42.82 39.45 -44.11
C ARG A 402 43.90 40.32 -43.42
N THR A 403 44.68 39.94 -42.40
CA THR A 403 45.35 38.70 -41.98
C THR A 403 46.09 39.05 -40.67
N CYS A 404 46.32 38.08 -39.78
CA CYS A 404 47.54 38.06 -38.97
C CYS A 404 47.94 36.59 -38.74
N THR A 405 49.09 36.26 -39.35
CA THR A 405 50.05 35.14 -39.13
C THR A 405 49.54 33.74 -38.89
#